data_AF-A0A846E5S5-F1
#
_entry.id   AF-A0A846E5S5-F1
#
_cell.length_a   1.000
_cell.length_b   1.000
_cell.length_c   1.000
_cell.angle_alpha   90.00
_cell.angle_beta   90.00
_cell.angle_gamma   90.00
#
_symmetry.space_group_name_H-M   'P 1'
#
loop_
_entity.id
_entity.type
_entity.pdbx_description
1 polymer ?
#
loop_
_entity_poly.entity_id
_entity_poly.type
_entity_poly.pdbx_seq_one_letter_code
_entity_poly.pdbx_strand_id
1 'polypeptide(L)'
;MPSIDQLILESINPFDNRSSDNFWLPQTGQAPLVESIHQEAIAQVEEALTLLGKKQKSQTLLLQGDGGSGKTYLLGRLKQQLNHKAYFVYIPPFPESARIWQHILRYNVEYA
;
A
#
# COMPACT_ATOMS: atom_id res chain seq x y z
N MET A 1 -7.42 -39.04 -8.70
CA MET A 1 -7.51 -37.59 -8.41
C MET A 1 -6.63 -37.33 -7.20
N PRO A 2 -5.74 -36.33 -7.22
CA PRO A 2 -4.93 -36.01 -6.05
C PRO A 2 -5.86 -35.65 -4.88
N SER A 3 -5.47 -36.07 -3.68
CA SER A 3 -6.20 -35.69 -2.46
C SER A 3 -6.01 -34.20 -2.17
N ILE A 4 -6.94 -33.59 -1.43
CA ILE A 4 -6.82 -32.19 -0.97
C ILE A 4 -5.50 -31.98 -0.22
N ASP A 5 -5.09 -32.95 0.60
CA ASP A 5 -3.84 -32.85 1.37
C ASP A 5 -2.60 -32.82 0.46
N GLN A 6 -2.60 -33.61 -0.62
CA GLN A 6 -1.54 -33.57 -1.62
C GLN A 6 -1.49 -32.24 -2.37
N LEU A 7 -2.66 -31.68 -2.74
CA LEU A 7 -2.73 -30.38 -3.41
C LEU A 7 -2.24 -29.23 -2.52
N ILE A 8 -2.49 -29.29 -1.21
CA ILE A 8 -2.01 -28.28 -0.25
C ILE A 8 -0.48 -28.36 -0.12
N LEU A 9 0.09 -29.57 -0.03
CA LEU A 9 1.54 -29.77 0.08
C LEU A 9 2.31 -29.42 -1.21
N GLU A 10 1.70 -29.60 -2.38
CA GLU A 10 2.30 -29.24 -3.67
C GLU A 10 2.10 -27.75 -4.02
N SER A 11 1.19 -27.05 -3.34
CA SER A 11 0.94 -25.64 -3.58
C SER A 11 2.06 -24.77 -3.00
N ILE A 12 2.52 -23.79 -3.79
CA ILE A 12 3.46 -22.78 -3.30
C ILE A 12 2.76 -22.01 -2.18
N ASN A 13 3.33 -22.02 -0.97
CA ASN A 13 2.78 -21.29 0.17
C ASN A 13 2.69 -19.80 -0.19
N PRO A 14 1.47 -19.23 -0.28
CA PRO A 14 1.29 -17.84 -0.69
C PRO A 14 1.85 -16.85 0.33
N PHE A 15 2.21 -17.30 1.54
CA PHE A 15 2.82 -16.51 2.61
C PHE A 15 4.35 -16.65 2.68
N ASP A 16 4.97 -17.52 1.89
CA ASP A 16 6.44 -17.68 1.89
C ASP A 16 7.16 -16.57 1.12
N ASN A 17 6.45 -15.80 0.28
CA ASN A 17 7.02 -14.58 -0.32
C ASN A 17 7.05 -13.45 0.72
N ARG A 18 8.06 -13.47 1.58
CA ARG A 18 8.28 -12.48 2.66
C ARG A 18 8.84 -11.14 2.15
N SER A 19 9.02 -10.95 0.84
CA SER A 19 9.39 -9.64 0.34
C SER A 19 8.20 -8.70 0.53
N SER A 20 8.41 -7.61 1.28
CA SER A 20 7.55 -6.45 1.20
C SER A 20 7.75 -5.85 -0.20
N ASP A 21 7.11 -6.43 -1.21
CA ASP A 21 7.17 -5.91 -2.56
C ASP A 21 6.71 -4.46 -2.54
N ASN A 22 7.40 -3.64 -3.33
CA ASN A 22 7.09 -2.22 -3.40
C ASN A 22 5.68 -2.04 -3.99
N PHE A 23 4.70 -1.76 -3.12
CA PHE A 23 3.30 -1.56 -3.50
C PHE A 23 3.09 -0.45 -4.56
N TRP A 24 4.11 0.40 -4.75
CA TRP A 24 4.08 1.48 -5.72
C TRP A 24 4.29 1.02 -7.16
N LEU A 25 5.06 -0.06 -7.37
CA LEU A 25 5.39 -0.58 -8.69
C LEU A 25 4.22 -1.40 -9.28
N PRO A 26 4.06 -1.43 -10.61
CA PRO A 26 3.10 -2.30 -11.27
C PRO A 26 3.43 -3.77 -10.97
N GLN A 27 2.56 -4.43 -10.22
CA GLN A 27 2.70 -5.85 -9.86
C GLN A 27 2.27 -6.71 -11.06
N THR A 28 3.14 -7.59 -11.54
CA THR A 28 2.85 -8.56 -12.62
C THR A 28 1.99 -9.76 -12.19
N GLY A 29 1.59 -9.81 -10.92
CA GLY A 29 0.59 -10.74 -10.40
C GLY A 29 -0.07 -10.10 -9.20
N GLN A 30 -1.35 -9.73 -9.32
CA GLN A 30 -2.10 -9.24 -8.17
C GLN A 30 -2.33 -10.41 -7.21
N ALA A 31 -1.80 -10.31 -5.99
CA ALA A 31 -2.26 -11.16 -4.91
C ALA A 31 -3.79 -11.04 -4.80
N PRO A 32 -4.52 -12.12 -4.51
CA PRO A 32 -5.98 -12.11 -4.48
C PRO A 32 -6.48 -11.01 -3.53
N LEU A 33 -7.33 -10.13 -4.05
CA LEU A 33 -7.93 -9.05 -3.28
C LEU A 33 -8.92 -9.64 -2.28
N VAL A 34 -8.62 -9.52 -0.99
CA VAL A 34 -9.56 -9.85 0.08
C VAL A 34 -10.15 -8.55 0.60
N GLU A 35 -11.41 -8.30 0.26
CA GLU A 35 -12.06 -7.00 0.50
C GLU A 35 -12.25 -6.67 1.97
N SER A 36 -12.43 -7.68 2.84
CA SER A 36 -12.67 -7.54 4.28
C SER A 36 -11.45 -7.05 5.06
N ILE A 37 -10.25 -7.24 4.52
CA ILE A 37 -9.01 -6.86 5.20
C ILE A 37 -8.86 -5.33 5.22
N HIS A 38 -8.68 -4.78 6.42
CA HIS A 38 -8.45 -3.35 6.71
C HIS A 38 -9.57 -2.39 6.26
N GLN A 39 -10.81 -2.86 6.10
CA GLN A 39 -11.93 -2.00 5.67
C GLN A 39 -12.11 -0.75 6.54
N GLU A 40 -12.01 -0.91 7.87
CA GLU A 40 -12.15 0.21 8.80
C GLU A 40 -11.08 1.29 8.57
N ALA A 41 -9.82 0.89 8.42
CA ALA A 41 -8.72 1.82 8.15
C ALA A 41 -8.90 2.54 6.81
N ILE A 42 -9.43 1.86 5.79
CA ILE A 42 -9.71 2.48 4.49
C ILE A 42 -10.83 3.52 4.64
N ALA A 43 -11.91 3.19 5.34
CA ALA A 43 -13.02 4.11 5.58
C ALA A 43 -12.56 5.37 6.33
N GLN A 44 -11.69 5.23 7.34
CA GLN A 44 -11.12 6.37 8.07
C GLN A 44 -10.29 7.29 7.17
N VAL A 45 -9.47 6.73 6.26
CA VAL A 45 -8.69 7.52 5.30
C VAL A 45 -9.61 8.23 4.30
N GLU A 46 -10.64 7.54 3.81
CA GLU A 46 -11.62 8.11 2.88
C GLU A 46 -12.41 9.27 3.51
N GLU A 47 -12.80 9.14 4.78
CA GLU A 47 -13.44 10.21 5.54
C GLU A 47 -12.49 11.41 5.69
N ALA A 48 -11.22 11.17 6.06
CA ALA A 48 -10.22 12.22 6.18
C ALA A 48 -10.03 12.98 4.85
N LEU A 49 -9.94 12.28 3.72
CA LEU A 49 -9.87 12.89 2.38
C LEU A 49 -11.12 13.74 2.08
N THR A 50 -12.30 13.25 2.44
CA THR A 50 -13.55 13.99 2.26
C THR A 50 -13.59 15.27 3.09
N LEU A 51 -13.05 15.23 4.31
CA LEU A 51 -12.93 16.40 5.18
C LEU A 51 -11.90 17.41 4.67
N LEU A 52 -10.80 16.96 4.06
CA LEU A 52 -9.79 17.83 3.44
C LEU A 52 -10.38 18.70 2.34
N GLY A 53 -11.18 18.11 1.45
CA GLY A 53 -11.85 18.83 0.36
C GLY A 53 -12.78 19.95 0.85
N LYS A 54 -13.32 19.83 2.07
CA LYS A 54 -14.22 20.82 2.69
C LYS A 54 -13.50 21.87 3.50
N LYS A 55 -12.44 21.50 4.24
CA LYS A 55 -11.79 22.37 5.25
C LYS A 55 -10.52 23.07 4.76
N GLN A 56 -10.00 22.74 3.57
CA GLN A 56 -8.77 23.31 2.95
C GLN A 56 -7.51 23.31 3.84
N LYS A 57 -7.48 22.53 4.93
CA LYS A 57 -6.33 22.41 5.83
C LYS A 57 -5.71 21.04 5.69
N SER A 58 -4.39 20.96 5.56
CA SER A 58 -3.64 19.70 5.53
C SER A 58 -3.88 18.87 6.80
N GLN A 59 -4.00 17.55 6.64
CA GLN A 59 -4.09 16.59 7.74
C GLN A 59 -2.99 15.55 7.59
N THR A 60 -2.48 15.05 8.73
CA THR A 60 -1.48 13.99 8.78
C THR A 60 -2.09 12.78 9.48
N LEU A 61 -1.96 11.61 8.88
CA LEU A 61 -2.39 10.33 9.45
C LEU A 61 -1.15 9.46 9.69
N LEU A 62 -1.11 8.77 10.83
CA LEU A 62 -0.05 7.82 11.17
C LEU A 62 -0.61 6.40 11.11
N LEU A 63 -0.02 5.56 10.27
CA LEU A 63 -0.36 4.14 10.20
C LEU A 63 0.51 3.34 11.17
N GLN A 64 -0.07 2.93 12.30
CA GLN A 64 0.62 2.16 13.33
C GLN A 64 0.21 0.67 13.27
N GLY A 65 1.17 -0.23 13.48
CA GLY A 65 0.93 -1.66 13.59
C GLY A 65 2.22 -2.47 13.60
N ASP A 66 2.15 -3.73 14.00
CA ASP A 66 3.32 -4.60 14.14
C ASP A 66 3.95 -5.02 12.81
N GLY A 67 5.18 -5.52 12.84
CA GLY A 67 5.80 -6.13 11.67
C GLY A 67 4.93 -7.26 11.11
N GLY A 68 4.69 -7.26 9.79
CA GLY A 68 3.81 -8.26 9.14
C GLY A 68 2.31 -7.97 9.22
N SER A 69 1.87 -6.87 9.85
CA SER A 69 0.44 -6.54 10.00
C SER A 69 -0.31 -6.09 8.72
N GLY A 70 0.29 -6.27 7.52
CA GLY A 70 -0.36 -5.90 6.25
C GLY A 70 -0.34 -4.41 5.90
N LYS A 71 0.44 -3.57 6.58
CA LYS A 71 0.52 -2.11 6.28
C LYS A 71 0.82 -1.79 4.82
N THR A 72 1.78 -2.48 4.21
CA THR A 72 2.14 -2.30 2.80
C THR A 72 1.00 -2.70 1.86
N TYR A 73 0.27 -3.76 2.21
CA TYR A 73 -0.93 -4.19 1.48
C TYR A 73 -2.05 -3.14 1.57
N LEU A 74 -2.29 -2.57 2.76
CA LEU A 74 -3.24 -1.47 2.95
C LEU A 74 -2.88 -0.24 2.09
N LEU A 75 -1.61 0.16 2.03
CA LEU A 75 -1.18 1.29 1.18
C LEU A 75 -1.46 1.04 -0.31
N GLY A 76 -1.21 -0.18 -0.80
CA GLY A 76 -1.57 -0.58 -2.15
C GLY A 76 -3.08 -0.49 -2.42
N ARG A 77 -3.90 -0.94 -1.46
CA ARG A 77 -5.36 -0.84 -1.54
C ARG A 77 -5.87 0.59 -1.52
N LEU A 78 -5.32 1.44 -0.66
CA LEU A 78 -5.67 2.87 -0.60
C LEU A 78 -5.39 3.53 -1.96
N LYS A 79 -4.20 3.28 -2.54
CA LYS A 79 -3.87 3.78 -3.88
C LYS A 79 -4.90 3.31 -4.90
N GLN A 80 -5.22 2.02 -4.97
CA GLN A 80 -6.16 1.48 -5.97
C GLN A 80 -7.57 2.04 -5.81
N GLN A 81 -8.11 2.08 -4.58
CA GLN A 81 -9.50 2.46 -4.34
C GLN A 81 -9.71 3.96 -4.39
N LEU A 82 -8.73 4.76 -3.98
CA LEU A 82 -8.89 6.20 -3.81
C LEU A 82 -8.23 7.02 -4.93
N ASN A 83 -7.56 6.37 -5.92
CA ASN A 83 -6.90 7.05 -7.05
C ASN A 83 -7.83 8.01 -7.83
N HIS A 84 -9.13 7.71 -7.85
CA HIS A 84 -10.12 8.53 -8.54
C HIS A 84 -10.49 9.82 -7.78
N LYS A 85 -10.10 9.94 -6.51
CA LYS A 85 -10.42 11.08 -5.64
C LYS A 85 -9.22 12.00 -5.39
N ALA A 86 -8.00 11.50 -5.55
CA ALA A 86 -6.78 12.24 -5.25
C ALA A 86 -5.58 11.74 -6.06
N TYR A 87 -4.59 12.61 -6.22
CA TYR A 87 -3.27 12.21 -6.72
C TYR A 87 -2.46 11.60 -5.59
N PHE A 88 -1.85 10.45 -5.86
CA PHE A 88 -1.00 9.75 -4.91
C PHE A 88 0.46 9.94 -5.28
N VAL A 89 1.30 10.15 -4.26
CA VAL A 89 2.75 10.27 -4.37
C VAL A 89 3.35 9.40 -3.26
N TYR A 90 4.26 8.50 -3.61
CA TYR A 90 4.98 7.69 -2.63
C TYR A 90 6.42 8.18 -2.51
N ILE A 91 6.82 8.50 -1.29
CA ILE A 91 8.19 8.85 -0.96
C ILE A 91 8.79 7.64 -0.25
N PRO A 92 9.69 6.88 -0.89
CA PRO A 92 10.32 5.73 -0.24
C PRO A 92 11.19 6.18 0.94
N PRO A 93 11.52 5.26 1.86
CA PRO A 93 12.45 5.57 2.95
C PRO A 93 13.76 6.14 2.41
N PHE A 94 14.16 7.30 2.92
CA PHE A 94 15.41 7.96 2.57
C PHE A 94 16.41 7.84 3.73
N PRO A 95 17.68 7.52 3.46
CA PRO A 95 18.68 7.29 4.49
C PRO A 95 19.17 8.59 5.15
N GLU A 96 19.08 9.72 4.44
CA GLU A 96 19.61 11.01 4.88
C GLU A 96 18.57 12.12 4.72
N SER A 97 18.19 12.77 5.83
CA SER A 97 17.20 13.85 5.84
C SER A 97 17.64 15.09 5.05
N ALA A 98 18.94 15.38 5.02
CA ALA A 98 19.51 16.52 4.29
C ALA A 98 19.28 16.44 2.77
N ARG A 99 18.98 15.24 2.23
CA ARG A 99 18.80 14.99 0.81
C ARG A 99 17.35 14.66 0.43
N ILE A 100 16.39 14.93 1.33
CA ILE A 100 14.98 14.58 1.12
C ILE A 100 14.43 15.17 -0.19
N TRP A 101 14.73 16.43 -0.50
CA TRP A 101 14.23 17.09 -1.71
C TRP A 101 14.78 16.45 -2.99
N GLN A 102 16.08 16.17 -3.03
CA GLN A 102 16.71 15.47 -4.15
C GLN A 102 16.11 14.07 -4.34
N HIS A 103 15.85 13.37 -3.22
CA HIS A 103 15.23 12.05 -3.23
C HIS A 103 13.80 12.13 -3.79
N ILE A 104 12.96 13.04 -3.28
CA ILE A 104 11.58 13.22 -3.76
C ILE A 104 11.55 13.53 -5.26
N LEU A 105 12.36 14.49 -5.72
CA LEU A 105 12.38 14.90 -7.12
C LEU A 105 12.81 13.75 -8.05
N ARG A 106 13.86 13.01 -7.67
CA ARG A 106 14.38 11.88 -8.46
C ARG A 106 13.34 10.78 -8.65
N TYR A 107 12.56 10.46 -7.61
CA TYR A 107 11.59 9.35 -7.67
C TYR A 107 10.19 9.75 -8.15
N ASN A 108 9.86 11.05 -8.20
CA ASN A 108 8.52 11.52 -8.59
C ASN A 108 8.48 12.36 -9.88
N VAL A 109 9.62 12.85 -10.38
CA VAL A 109 9.69 13.66 -11.62
C VAL A 109 10.35 12.91 -12.77
N GLU A 110 11.35 12.07 -12.52
CA GLU A 110 12.07 11.35 -13.60
C GLU A 110 11.31 10.14 -14.18
N TYR A 111 10.22 9.70 -13.53
CA TYR A 111 9.42 8.52 -13.95
C TYR A 111 7.94 8.84 -14.22
N ALA A 112 7.55 10.11 -14.29
CA ALA A 112 6.21 10.58 -14.65
C ALA A 112 6.16 10.99 -16.12
#